data_AF-A0A968HU38-F1
#
_entry.id   AF-A0A968HU38-F1
#
_cell.length_a   1.000
_cell.length_b   1.000
_cell.length_c   1.000
_cell.angle_alpha   90.00
_cell.angle_beta   90.00
_cell.angle_gamma   90.00
#
_symmetry.space_group_name_H-M   'P 1'
#
loop_
_entity.id
_entity.type
_entity.pdbx_description
1 polymer ?
#
loop_
_entity_poly.entity_id
_entity_poly.type
_entity_poly.pdbx_seq_one_letter_code
_entity_poly.pdbx_strand_id
1 'polypeptide(L)'
;MQPFDLTTLVAVCADLQHHCVPAKLERVYQRDRTHLYLSLRTVNQRLWLLISWHPQAARIHLSPPPPPVPDTFTFSQQIWHQVSGMALTRIGQLDPWERVLDLEFAARPGIPTAWHLYVELMGKYSNVVLVNQVGLIVTAAHQVSDRQSRVRPIQTGEPYMPPPPLMGAIPRQDEPLNQWRDRLRVLPQNLGTNLRQTYRGVSSSLAQELLERARIPKERTSEGLGEPEWLALFAQWQGWLTCLCKGQFGFLAVGQGYSVLADPQQSVPLHEALHHYYDRRWQQQVFQQRQQQLQQVVQHQIKKLRLRSDDLTQRLTHARGGEHYRQQADLLMAHLSTWRVGMTEIHLPDFATGTPVAIALEPTQNGVQNAQRLYRKSQKLKRAIAAITPLLEAAQSELGYLEQVQTALQLLDADALESLGEIRQELSQQGYMAADAPAIAARTKKSGAVPQLPSVF
;
A
#
# COMPACT_ATOMS: atom_id res chain seq x y z
N MET A 1 -8.56 2.55 6.51
CA MET A 1 -8.45 3.94 7.01
C MET A 1 -9.82 4.59 6.89
N GLN A 2 -10.30 5.31 7.90
CA GLN A 2 -11.59 6.02 7.82
C GLN A 2 -11.49 7.12 6.75
N PRO A 3 -12.44 7.20 5.81
CA PRO A 3 -12.42 8.22 4.78
C PRO A 3 -12.69 9.60 5.40
N PHE A 4 -12.05 10.62 4.83
CA PHE A 4 -12.31 12.01 5.17
C PHE A 4 -13.68 12.40 4.60
N ASP A 5 -14.70 12.34 5.44
CA ASP A 5 -16.10 12.60 5.07
C ASP A 5 -16.47 14.08 5.18
N LEU A 6 -17.73 14.42 4.82
CA LEU A 6 -18.21 15.79 4.85
C LEU A 6 -18.11 16.38 6.26
N THR A 7 -18.54 15.64 7.29
CA THR A 7 -18.49 16.09 8.68
C THR A 7 -17.06 16.43 9.10
N THR A 8 -16.09 15.57 8.78
CA THR A 8 -14.67 15.84 9.04
C THR A 8 -14.20 17.08 8.28
N LEU A 9 -14.60 17.22 7.00
CA LEU A 9 -14.22 18.36 6.17
C LEU A 9 -14.77 19.68 6.70
N VAL A 10 -16.02 19.73 7.17
CA VAL A 10 -16.61 20.91 7.81
C VAL A 10 -15.85 21.26 9.09
N ALA A 11 -15.55 20.25 9.91
CA ALA A 11 -14.81 20.43 11.15
C ALA A 11 -13.40 21.00 10.91
N VAL A 12 -12.68 20.43 9.95
CA VAL A 12 -11.36 20.91 9.57
C VAL A 12 -11.44 22.27 8.89
N CYS A 13 -12.44 22.54 8.07
CA CYS A 13 -12.62 23.86 7.45
C CYS A 13 -12.76 24.95 8.52
N ALA A 14 -13.56 24.71 9.56
CA ALA A 14 -13.70 25.63 10.69
C ALA A 14 -12.36 25.82 11.44
N ASP A 15 -11.64 24.71 11.71
CA ASP A 15 -10.33 24.74 12.38
C ASP A 15 -9.29 25.52 11.56
N LEU A 16 -9.20 25.25 10.25
CA LEU A 16 -8.26 25.92 9.35
C LEU A 16 -8.60 27.39 9.16
N GLN A 17 -9.87 27.75 9.04
CA GLN A 17 -10.30 29.14 8.91
C GLN A 17 -9.89 29.96 10.16
N HIS A 18 -9.96 29.36 11.36
CA HIS A 18 -9.54 30.02 12.59
C HIS A 18 -8.02 30.20 12.71
N HIS A 19 -7.25 29.18 12.30
CA HIS A 19 -5.79 29.16 12.52
C HIS A 19 -4.96 29.71 11.36
N CYS A 20 -5.45 29.62 10.13
CA CYS A 20 -4.66 29.90 8.91
C CYS A 20 -5.04 31.20 8.21
N VAL A 21 -6.14 31.86 8.59
CA VAL A 21 -6.66 33.01 7.84
C VAL A 21 -6.65 34.27 8.71
N PRO A 22 -6.07 35.39 8.25
CA PRO A 22 -5.26 35.53 7.05
C PRO A 22 -3.83 34.98 7.25
N ALA A 23 -3.24 34.39 6.21
CA ALA A 23 -1.82 34.03 6.20
C ALA A 23 -1.16 34.28 4.86
N LYS A 24 0.11 34.66 4.87
CA LYS A 24 0.92 34.82 3.65
C LYS A 24 1.47 33.46 3.20
N LEU A 25 1.34 33.15 1.92
CA LEU A 25 1.95 31.95 1.32
C LEU A 25 3.46 32.18 1.12
N GLU A 26 4.29 31.45 1.87
CA GLU A 26 5.75 31.55 1.84
C GLU A 26 6.44 30.46 0.99
N ARG A 27 5.80 29.30 0.84
CA ARG A 27 6.34 28.18 0.06
C ARG A 27 5.24 27.22 -0.34
N VAL A 28 5.39 26.62 -1.51
CA VAL A 28 4.63 25.46 -1.98
C VAL A 28 5.63 24.33 -2.16
N TYR A 29 5.30 23.13 -1.69
CA TYR A 29 6.17 21.96 -1.76
C TYR A 29 5.35 20.71 -2.04
N GLN A 30 5.67 19.98 -3.10
CA GLN A 30 5.06 18.69 -3.39
C GLN A 30 6.02 17.55 -3.05
N ARG A 31 5.60 16.68 -2.13
CA ARG A 31 6.41 15.55 -1.65
C ARG A 31 6.44 14.40 -2.66
N ASP A 32 5.27 14.08 -3.19
CA ASP A 32 5.04 12.95 -4.08
C ASP A 32 3.87 13.26 -5.03
N ARG A 33 3.43 12.27 -5.79
CA ARG A 33 2.36 12.43 -6.79
C ARG A 33 0.98 12.81 -6.18
N THR A 34 0.83 12.78 -4.87
CA THR A 34 -0.45 12.88 -4.15
C THR A 34 -0.47 13.83 -2.95
N HIS A 35 0.67 14.40 -2.54
CA HIS A 35 0.79 15.26 -1.35
C HIS A 35 1.43 16.61 -1.67
N LEU A 36 0.72 17.69 -1.34
CA LEU A 36 1.15 19.08 -1.44
C LEU A 36 1.17 19.71 -0.04
N TYR A 37 2.19 20.53 0.21
CA TYR A 37 2.39 21.28 1.44
C TYR A 37 2.43 22.77 1.12
N LEU A 38 1.61 23.54 1.82
CA LEU A 38 1.62 25.01 1.76
C LEU A 38 2.19 25.55 3.06
N SER A 39 3.26 26.34 2.97
CA SER A 39 3.82 27.06 4.10
C SER A 39 3.10 28.38 4.26
N LEU A 40 2.33 28.52 5.33
CA LEU A 40 1.49 29.67 5.62
C LEU A 40 2.08 30.45 6.80
N ARG A 41 2.37 31.74 6.60
CA ARG A 41 2.83 32.65 7.66
C ARG A 41 1.66 33.45 8.18
N THR A 42 1.26 33.18 9.41
CA THR A 42 0.36 34.03 10.18
C THR A 42 1.16 35.11 10.91
N VAL A 43 0.47 36.01 11.61
CA VAL A 43 1.11 37.04 12.45
C VAL A 43 1.98 36.40 13.55
N ASN A 44 1.54 35.27 14.10
CA ASN A 44 2.15 34.68 15.28
C ASN A 44 3.17 33.58 14.93
N GLN A 45 2.95 32.84 13.85
CA GLN A 45 3.74 31.64 13.56
C GLN A 45 3.73 31.23 12.10
N ARG A 46 4.62 30.30 11.77
CA ARG A 46 4.62 29.61 10.48
C ARG A 46 3.94 28.26 10.64
N LEU A 47 2.94 28.00 9.81
CA LEU A 47 2.17 26.77 9.75
C LEU A 47 2.43 26.04 8.43
N TRP A 48 2.23 24.73 8.44
CA TRP A 48 2.24 23.91 7.22
C TRP A 48 0.88 23.26 7.05
N LEU A 49 0.25 23.52 5.91
CA LEU A 49 -0.99 22.88 5.50
C LEU A 49 -0.67 21.73 4.56
N LEU A 50 -1.03 20.50 4.93
CA LEU A 50 -0.95 19.35 4.06
C LEU A 50 -2.27 19.18 3.31
N ILE A 51 -2.18 19.03 1.98
CA ILE A 51 -3.27 18.65 1.08
C ILE A 51 -2.88 17.32 0.44
N SER A 52 -3.71 16.30 0.64
CA SER A 52 -3.56 14.98 0.04
C SER A 52 -4.75 14.69 -0.86
N TRP A 53 -4.48 14.33 -2.11
CA TRP A 53 -5.47 13.77 -3.04
C TRP A 53 -5.23 12.27 -3.27
N HIS A 54 -4.57 11.59 -2.33
CA HIS A 54 -4.32 10.16 -2.43
C HIS A 54 -5.66 9.37 -2.46
N PRO A 55 -5.86 8.39 -3.37
CA PRO A 55 -7.14 7.68 -3.54
C PRO A 55 -7.76 7.08 -2.27
N GLN A 56 -6.92 6.68 -1.32
CA GLN A 56 -7.32 6.05 -0.06
C GLN A 56 -7.12 6.93 1.18
N ALA A 57 -6.42 8.06 1.04
CA ALA A 57 -6.00 8.91 2.16
C ALA A 57 -6.14 10.40 1.82
N ALA A 58 -7.12 10.74 0.99
CA ALA A 58 -7.43 12.11 0.61
C ALA A 58 -7.91 12.89 1.84
N ARG A 59 -7.26 14.02 2.13
CA ARG A 59 -7.47 14.82 3.33
C ARG A 59 -6.80 16.18 3.19
N ILE A 60 -7.18 17.09 4.07
CA ILE A 60 -6.50 18.37 4.30
C ILE A 60 -6.42 18.58 5.80
N HIS A 61 -5.29 19.04 6.33
CA HIS A 61 -5.12 19.41 7.75
C HIS A 61 -3.76 20.10 7.97
N LEU A 62 -3.58 20.77 9.12
CA LEU A 62 -2.24 21.24 9.52
C LEU A 62 -1.34 20.05 9.84
N SER A 63 -0.07 20.15 9.45
CA SER A 63 0.94 19.12 9.68
C SER A 63 2.26 19.73 10.14
N PRO A 64 3.19 18.90 10.64
CA PRO A 64 4.60 19.25 10.72
C PRO A 64 5.17 19.62 9.33
N PRO A 65 6.35 20.28 9.28
CA PRO A 65 7.02 20.58 8.03
C PRO A 65 7.27 19.31 7.20
N PRO A 66 7.25 19.42 5.86
CA PRO A 66 7.56 18.28 5.01
C PRO A 66 9.01 17.80 5.20
N PRO A 67 9.30 16.52 4.87
CA PRO A 67 10.67 16.00 4.87
C PRO A 67 11.62 16.84 3.99
N PRO A 68 12.91 16.91 4.31
CA PRO A 68 13.90 17.74 3.61
C PRO A 68 14.37 17.09 2.30
N VAL A 69 13.44 16.81 1.39
CA VAL A 69 13.70 16.26 0.05
C VAL A 69 13.45 17.35 -0.99
N PRO A 70 14.19 17.42 -2.11
CA PRO A 70 13.92 18.41 -3.15
C PRO A 70 12.57 18.15 -3.85
N ASP A 71 11.84 19.23 -4.10
CA ASP A 71 10.61 19.21 -4.91
C ASP A 71 10.98 19.23 -6.40
N THR A 72 10.56 18.19 -7.14
CA THR A 72 10.81 18.04 -8.58
C THR A 72 9.53 18.13 -9.41
N PHE A 73 8.38 18.44 -8.79
CA PHE A 73 7.08 18.43 -9.47
C PHE A 73 6.75 19.79 -10.09
N THR A 74 6.22 19.75 -11.31
CA THR A 74 5.81 20.96 -12.04
C THR A 74 4.54 21.59 -11.47
N PHE A 75 3.66 20.80 -10.87
CA PHE A 75 2.38 21.28 -10.31
C PHE A 75 2.60 22.26 -9.14
N SER A 76 3.44 21.91 -8.16
CA SER A 76 3.81 22.83 -7.08
C SER A 76 4.54 24.07 -7.58
N GLN A 77 5.44 23.92 -8.56
CA GLN A 77 6.17 25.05 -9.17
C GLN A 77 5.21 26.03 -9.87
N GLN A 78 4.20 25.52 -10.58
CA GLN A 78 3.17 26.34 -11.22
C GLN A 78 2.30 27.07 -10.19
N ILE A 79 1.86 26.40 -9.13
CA ILE A 79 1.13 27.07 -8.03
C ILE A 79 1.99 28.17 -7.40
N TRP A 80 3.25 27.86 -7.10
CA TRP A 80 4.19 28.83 -6.54
C TRP A 80 4.36 30.04 -7.45
N HIS A 81 4.58 29.83 -8.75
CA HIS A 81 4.76 30.92 -9.72
C HIS A 81 3.56 31.87 -9.76
N GLN A 82 2.34 31.38 -9.60
CA GLN A 82 1.12 32.20 -9.68
C GLN A 82 0.73 32.85 -8.35
N VAL A 83 0.92 32.17 -7.23
CA VAL A 83 0.34 32.53 -5.93
C VAL A 83 1.40 32.96 -4.90
N SER A 84 2.69 32.88 -5.23
CA SER A 84 3.78 33.25 -4.30
C SER A 84 3.61 34.66 -3.72
N GLY A 85 3.77 34.77 -2.41
CA GLY A 85 3.70 36.05 -1.70
C GLY A 85 2.30 36.61 -1.48
N MET A 86 1.25 35.99 -2.04
CA MET A 86 -0.15 36.35 -1.80
C MET A 86 -0.63 35.94 -0.40
N ALA A 87 -1.72 36.54 0.05
CA ALA A 87 -2.40 36.20 1.28
C ALA A 87 -3.54 35.21 1.02
N LEU A 88 -3.56 34.11 1.74
CA LEU A 88 -4.74 33.28 1.93
C LEU A 88 -5.75 34.07 2.75
N THR A 89 -6.86 34.45 2.13
CA THR A 89 -7.88 35.34 2.71
C THR A 89 -9.12 34.60 3.18
N ARG A 90 -9.38 33.40 2.65
CA ARG A 90 -10.51 32.57 3.04
C ARG A 90 -10.28 31.11 2.69
N ILE A 91 -10.81 30.24 3.53
CA ILE A 91 -10.99 28.81 3.28
C ILE A 91 -12.48 28.55 3.45
N GLY A 92 -13.15 28.17 2.38
CA GLY A 92 -14.59 27.93 2.37
C GLY A 92 -14.96 26.64 1.66
N GLN A 93 -16.16 26.14 1.92
CA GLN A 93 -16.75 25.12 1.07
C GLN A 93 -17.34 25.76 -0.18
N LEU A 94 -17.11 25.15 -1.34
CA LEU A 94 -17.71 25.61 -2.59
C LEU A 94 -19.23 25.34 -2.61
N ASP A 95 -19.64 24.18 -2.09
CA ASP A 95 -21.03 23.82 -1.81
C ASP A 95 -21.09 23.18 -0.40
N PRO A 96 -22.03 23.58 0.48
CA PRO A 96 -22.09 23.10 1.87
C PRO A 96 -22.21 21.57 2.04
N TRP A 97 -22.71 20.86 1.03
CA TRP A 97 -22.94 19.41 1.09
C TRP A 97 -21.97 18.59 0.23
N GLU A 98 -20.98 19.25 -0.38
CA GLU A 98 -19.94 18.62 -1.17
C GLU A 98 -18.58 18.69 -0.47
N ARG A 99 -17.70 17.77 -0.83
CA ARG A 99 -16.34 17.69 -0.26
C ARG A 99 -15.33 18.46 -1.10
N VAL A 100 -15.65 19.73 -1.35
CA VAL A 100 -14.80 20.65 -2.13
C VAL A 100 -14.54 21.91 -1.32
N LEU A 101 -13.27 22.18 -1.05
CA LEU A 101 -12.83 23.43 -0.44
C LEU A 101 -12.29 24.38 -1.49
N ASP A 102 -12.54 25.67 -1.29
CA ASP A 102 -11.94 26.78 -2.00
C ASP A 102 -10.99 27.52 -1.06
N LEU A 103 -9.69 27.49 -1.40
CA LEU A 103 -8.67 28.30 -0.75
C LEU A 103 -8.46 29.54 -1.61
N GLU A 104 -8.96 30.67 -1.10
CA GLU A 104 -8.95 31.95 -1.78
C GLU A 104 -7.68 32.73 -1.48
N PHE A 105 -6.95 33.12 -2.53
CA PHE A 105 -5.75 33.94 -2.43
C PHE A 105 -5.95 35.32 -3.07
N ALA A 106 -5.56 36.35 -2.34
CA ALA A 106 -5.58 37.73 -2.78
C ALA A 106 -4.20 38.40 -2.58
N ALA A 107 -3.95 39.51 -3.28
CA ALA A 107 -2.71 40.26 -3.11
C ALA A 107 -2.49 40.70 -1.66
N ARG A 108 -3.57 41.11 -0.97
CA ARG A 108 -3.61 41.47 0.45
C ARG A 108 -5.02 41.18 1.00
N PRO A 109 -5.18 40.99 2.33
CA PRO A 109 -6.50 40.92 2.94
C PRO A 109 -7.36 42.14 2.59
N GLY A 110 -8.62 41.91 2.22
CA GLY A 110 -9.57 42.97 1.82
C GLY A 110 -9.56 43.36 0.34
N ILE A 111 -8.64 42.83 -0.46
CA ILE A 111 -8.65 42.94 -1.93
C ILE A 111 -9.41 41.74 -2.51
N PRO A 112 -10.11 41.88 -3.65
CA PRO A 112 -10.76 40.75 -4.31
C PRO A 112 -9.81 39.56 -4.55
N THR A 113 -10.36 38.36 -4.37
CA THR A 113 -9.66 37.10 -4.62
C THR A 113 -9.20 37.03 -6.07
N ALA A 114 -7.91 36.77 -6.27
CA ALA A 114 -7.30 36.66 -7.60
C ALA A 114 -7.12 35.21 -8.04
N TRP A 115 -7.01 34.29 -7.08
CA TRP A 115 -6.74 32.88 -7.33
C TRP A 115 -7.52 32.00 -6.37
N HIS A 116 -8.04 30.91 -6.93
CA HIS A 116 -8.76 29.87 -6.21
C HIS A 116 -7.98 28.57 -6.31
N LEU A 117 -7.71 27.92 -5.18
CA LEU A 117 -7.16 26.58 -5.14
C LEU A 117 -8.24 25.63 -4.64
N TYR A 118 -8.92 24.98 -5.59
CA TYR A 118 -9.97 24.01 -5.28
C TYR A 118 -9.35 22.69 -4.84
N VAL A 119 -9.81 22.18 -3.70
CA VAL A 119 -9.38 20.90 -3.12
C VAL A 119 -10.59 19.98 -3.07
N GLU A 120 -10.60 18.98 -3.95
CA GLU A 120 -11.67 17.99 -4.08
C GLU A 120 -11.28 16.71 -3.33
N LEU A 121 -12.02 16.33 -2.30
CA LEU A 121 -11.75 15.16 -1.47
C LEU A 121 -12.81 14.07 -1.73
N MET A 122 -12.69 13.40 -2.88
CA MET A 122 -13.65 12.41 -3.38
C MET A 122 -13.05 10.99 -3.48
N GLY A 123 -12.08 10.64 -2.63
CA GLY A 123 -11.38 9.36 -2.67
C GLY A 123 -10.57 9.22 -3.96
N LYS A 124 -10.84 8.21 -4.79
CA LYS A 124 -10.13 7.98 -6.07
C LYS A 124 -10.29 9.11 -7.11
N TYR A 125 -11.30 9.96 -6.95
CA TYR A 125 -11.52 11.14 -7.80
C TYR A 125 -11.03 12.44 -7.16
N SER A 126 -10.30 12.35 -6.04
CA SER A 126 -9.75 13.55 -5.40
C SER A 126 -8.77 14.26 -6.31
N ASN A 127 -8.78 15.58 -6.26
CA ASN A 127 -7.93 16.42 -7.10
C ASN A 127 -7.64 17.75 -6.41
N VAL A 128 -6.62 18.44 -6.90
CA VAL A 128 -6.31 19.81 -6.51
C VAL A 128 -6.16 20.63 -7.78
N VAL A 129 -6.91 21.72 -7.90
CA VAL A 129 -7.02 22.50 -9.14
C VAL A 129 -6.82 23.98 -8.83
N LEU A 130 -5.83 24.59 -9.48
CA LEU A 130 -5.59 26.03 -9.41
C LEU A 130 -6.36 26.72 -10.53
N VAL A 131 -7.16 27.71 -10.15
CA VAL A 131 -8.06 28.45 -11.04
C VAL A 131 -7.83 29.94 -10.86
N ASN A 132 -7.80 30.67 -11.98
CA ASN A 132 -7.61 32.12 -11.96
C ASN A 132 -8.92 32.86 -11.67
N GLN A 133 -8.85 34.18 -11.49
CA GLN A 133 -10.01 35.06 -11.27
C GLN A 133 -11.11 35.00 -12.36
N VAL A 134 -10.81 34.50 -13.57
CA VAL A 134 -11.76 34.37 -14.68
C VAL A 134 -12.45 32.99 -14.66
N GLY A 135 -12.06 32.10 -13.74
CA GLY A 135 -12.60 30.76 -13.63
C GLY A 135 -11.92 29.72 -14.53
N LEU A 136 -10.77 30.04 -15.14
CA LEU A 136 -10.02 29.11 -15.99
C LEU A 136 -8.98 28.31 -15.19
N ILE A 137 -8.91 27.02 -15.46
CA ILE A 137 -7.94 26.08 -14.86
C ILE A 137 -6.55 26.42 -15.38
N VAL A 138 -5.63 26.76 -14.47
CA VAL A 138 -4.22 26.98 -14.82
C VAL A 138 -3.42 25.70 -14.69
N THR A 139 -3.62 24.96 -13.60
CA THR A 139 -3.00 23.65 -13.42
C THR A 139 -3.84 22.77 -12.50
N ALA A 140 -3.67 21.46 -12.63
CA ALA A 140 -4.35 20.45 -11.83
C ALA A 140 -3.38 19.35 -11.44
N ALA A 141 -3.55 18.80 -10.24
CA ALA A 141 -2.73 17.70 -9.76
C ALA A 141 -2.93 16.43 -10.62
N HIS A 142 -4.15 16.23 -11.10
CA HIS A 142 -4.49 15.20 -12.07
C HIS A 142 -5.31 15.80 -13.22
N GLN A 143 -4.75 15.82 -14.43
CA GLN A 143 -5.50 16.20 -15.63
C GLN A 143 -6.41 15.05 -16.07
N VAL A 144 -7.66 15.38 -16.37
CA VAL A 144 -8.67 14.43 -16.85
C VAL A 144 -9.10 14.85 -18.24
N SER A 145 -8.78 14.00 -19.23
CA SER A 145 -9.17 14.26 -20.63
C SER A 145 -10.62 13.88 -20.89
N ASP A 146 -11.21 14.42 -21.97
CA ASP A 146 -12.54 14.06 -22.45
C ASP A 146 -12.73 12.55 -22.70
N ARG A 147 -11.63 11.85 -23.02
CA ARG A 147 -11.65 10.39 -23.20
C ARG A 147 -11.85 9.65 -21.89
N GLN A 148 -11.35 10.20 -20.78
CA GLN A 148 -11.46 9.59 -19.44
C GLN A 148 -12.76 9.98 -18.75
N SER A 149 -13.24 11.20 -18.96
CA SER A 149 -14.53 11.67 -18.44
C SER A 149 -15.14 12.68 -19.40
N ARG A 150 -16.25 12.30 -20.05
CA ARG A 150 -17.06 13.24 -20.83
C ARG A 150 -17.94 14.14 -19.96
N VAL A 151 -18.16 13.73 -18.71
CA VAL A 151 -19.05 14.45 -17.78
C VAL A 151 -18.37 15.71 -17.27
N ARG A 152 -17.05 15.65 -17.04
CA ARG A 152 -16.27 16.73 -16.45
C ARG A 152 -14.79 16.56 -16.79
N PRO A 153 -14.30 17.16 -17.90
CA PRO A 153 -12.88 17.25 -18.16
C PRO A 153 -12.21 18.24 -17.20
N ILE A 154 -10.95 17.99 -16.85
CA ILE A 154 -10.11 18.88 -16.04
C ILE A 154 -8.82 19.08 -16.83
N GLN A 155 -8.75 20.17 -17.59
CA GLN A 155 -7.62 20.50 -18.46
C GLN A 155 -7.22 21.97 -18.31
N THR A 156 -5.93 22.25 -18.45
CA THR A 156 -5.43 23.63 -18.43
C THR A 156 -6.05 24.43 -19.57
N GLY A 157 -6.55 25.62 -19.26
CA GLY A 157 -7.20 26.54 -20.20
C GLY A 157 -8.73 26.44 -20.21
N GLU A 158 -9.30 25.35 -19.70
CA GLU A 158 -10.75 25.14 -19.64
C GLU A 158 -11.37 25.79 -18.38
N PRO A 159 -12.66 26.17 -18.42
CA PRO A 159 -13.35 26.66 -17.24
C PRO A 159 -13.50 25.57 -16.18
N TYR A 160 -13.28 25.93 -14.92
CA TYR A 160 -13.52 25.02 -13.80
C TYR A 160 -15.03 24.79 -13.61
N MET A 161 -15.41 23.52 -13.56
CA MET A 161 -16.74 23.09 -13.13
C MET A 161 -16.60 22.31 -11.82
N PRO A 162 -17.50 22.45 -10.83
CA PRO A 162 -17.48 21.60 -9.64
C PRO A 162 -17.83 20.14 -9.99
N PRO A 163 -17.54 19.18 -9.09
CA PRO A 163 -18.03 17.81 -9.22
C PRO A 163 -19.56 17.75 -9.34
N PRO A 164 -20.11 16.71 -10.00
CA PRO A 164 -21.55 16.53 -10.08
C PRO A 164 -22.14 16.33 -8.68
N PRO A 165 -23.29 16.95 -8.37
CA PRO A 165 -23.85 16.93 -7.03
C PRO A 165 -24.27 15.51 -6.61
N LEU A 166 -24.12 15.22 -5.32
CA LEU A 166 -24.58 13.96 -4.73
C LEU A 166 -26.10 13.78 -4.89
N MET A 167 -26.55 12.53 -4.98
CA MET A 167 -27.98 12.20 -4.93
C MET A 167 -28.50 12.24 -3.49
N GLY A 168 -29.80 12.42 -3.31
CA GLY A 168 -30.46 12.46 -2.01
C GLY A 168 -30.87 13.87 -1.57
N ALA A 169 -31.67 13.93 -0.50
CA ALA A 169 -32.14 15.14 0.11
C ALA A 169 -31.03 15.85 0.89
N ILE A 170 -31.11 17.18 0.96
CA ILE A 170 -30.28 17.98 1.84
C ILE A 170 -30.86 17.89 3.26
N PRO A 171 -30.09 17.48 4.28
CA PRO A 171 -30.53 17.55 5.67
C PRO A 171 -30.88 18.97 6.11
N ARG A 172 -31.98 19.12 6.86
CA ARG A 172 -32.40 20.42 7.39
C ARG A 172 -32.74 20.32 8.87
N GLN A 173 -32.35 21.33 9.66
CA GLN A 173 -32.68 21.38 11.09
C GLN A 173 -34.18 21.54 11.35
N ASP A 174 -34.89 22.21 10.45
CA ASP A 174 -36.33 22.46 10.54
C ASP A 174 -37.19 21.25 10.10
N GLU A 175 -36.58 20.15 9.65
CA GLU A 175 -37.32 18.95 9.25
C GLU A 175 -37.91 18.24 10.49
N PRO A 176 -39.24 18.05 10.56
CA PRO A 176 -39.86 17.41 11.71
C PRO A 176 -39.62 15.90 11.72
N LEU A 177 -39.60 15.32 12.93
CA LEU A 177 -39.32 13.89 13.17
C LEU A 177 -40.15 12.95 12.30
N ASN A 178 -41.44 13.23 12.15
CA ASN A 178 -42.35 12.39 11.37
C ASN A 178 -41.94 12.35 9.88
N GLN A 179 -41.70 13.51 9.26
CA GLN A 179 -41.25 13.60 7.87
C GLN A 179 -39.89 12.91 7.68
N TRP A 180 -38.94 13.17 8.58
CA TRP A 180 -37.63 12.55 8.54
C TRP A 180 -37.71 11.02 8.66
N ARG A 181 -38.53 10.51 9.58
CA ARG A 181 -38.79 9.08 9.79
C ARG A 181 -39.43 8.46 8.55
N ASP A 182 -40.43 9.10 7.96
CA ASP A 182 -41.16 8.57 6.82
C ASP A 182 -40.24 8.40 5.60
N ARG A 183 -39.31 9.33 5.37
CA ARG A 183 -38.26 9.18 4.32
C ARG A 183 -37.35 7.96 4.55
N LEU A 184 -37.04 7.63 5.80
CA LEU A 184 -36.17 6.50 6.15
C LEU A 184 -36.89 5.16 6.13
N ARG A 185 -38.23 5.13 6.19
CA ARG A 185 -39.03 3.90 6.15
C ARG A 185 -39.25 3.35 4.74
N VAL A 186 -39.09 4.18 3.70
CA VAL A 186 -39.35 3.80 2.30
C VAL A 186 -38.46 2.63 1.83
N LEU A 187 -37.28 2.47 2.42
CA LEU A 187 -36.28 1.48 2.01
C LEU A 187 -36.26 0.27 2.98
N PRO A 188 -36.49 -0.97 2.51
CA PRO A 188 -36.44 -2.18 3.34
C PRO A 188 -34.99 -2.66 3.55
N GLN A 189 -34.13 -1.77 4.05
CA GLN A 189 -32.71 -2.05 4.31
C GLN A 189 -32.35 -1.64 5.74
N ASN A 190 -31.09 -1.86 6.13
CA ASN A 190 -30.60 -1.42 7.43
C ASN A 190 -30.61 0.13 7.52
N LEU A 191 -30.84 0.65 8.73
CA LEU A 191 -30.99 2.10 8.93
C LEU A 191 -29.76 2.89 8.51
N GLY A 192 -28.56 2.34 8.73
CA GLY A 192 -27.32 3.00 8.34
C GLY A 192 -27.22 3.22 6.83
N THR A 193 -27.72 2.29 6.02
CA THR A 193 -27.77 2.45 4.55
C THR A 193 -28.89 3.41 4.16
N ASN A 194 -30.05 3.36 4.81
CA ASN A 194 -31.15 4.28 4.55
C ASN A 194 -30.72 5.74 4.77
N LEU A 195 -30.03 6.04 5.88
CA LEU A 195 -29.51 7.38 6.15
C LEU A 195 -28.60 7.90 5.03
N ARG A 196 -27.71 7.04 4.52
CA ARG A 196 -26.74 7.37 3.46
C ARG A 196 -27.35 7.55 2.08
N GLN A 197 -28.38 6.77 1.75
CA GLN A 197 -29.03 6.83 0.45
C GLN A 197 -30.06 7.95 0.38
N THR A 198 -30.73 8.23 1.50
CA THR A 198 -31.75 9.27 1.58
C THR A 198 -31.15 10.67 1.66
N TYR A 199 -30.02 10.86 2.35
CA TYR A 199 -29.45 12.18 2.60
C TYR A 199 -28.03 12.35 2.09
N ARG A 200 -27.73 13.55 1.58
CA ARG A 200 -26.39 13.97 1.21
C ARG A 200 -25.50 14.14 2.43
N GLY A 201 -24.18 14.02 2.22
CA GLY A 201 -23.19 14.27 3.27
C GLY A 201 -23.08 13.18 4.33
N VAL A 202 -23.97 12.18 4.35
CA VAL A 202 -23.93 11.10 5.33
C VAL A 202 -22.95 10.00 4.89
N SER A 203 -21.89 9.82 5.67
CA SER A 203 -20.91 8.74 5.47
C SER A 203 -21.30 7.46 6.22
N SER A 204 -20.62 6.35 5.91
CA SER A 204 -20.78 5.11 6.67
C SER A 204 -20.31 5.23 8.11
N SER A 205 -19.22 5.97 8.36
CA SER A 205 -18.73 6.26 9.71
C SER A 205 -19.75 7.07 10.50
N LEU A 206 -20.29 8.14 9.91
CA LEU A 206 -21.31 8.96 10.56
C LEU A 206 -22.59 8.17 10.85
N ALA A 207 -23.13 7.45 9.86
CA ALA A 207 -24.34 6.68 10.04
C ALA A 207 -24.19 5.63 11.16
N GLN A 208 -23.04 4.96 11.20
CA GLN A 208 -22.72 4.02 12.27
C GLN A 208 -22.60 4.72 13.63
N GLU A 209 -21.94 5.87 13.68
CA GLU A 209 -21.78 6.65 14.92
C GLU A 209 -23.14 7.12 15.47
N LEU A 210 -24.04 7.61 14.61
CA LEU A 210 -25.37 8.04 15.03
C LEU A 210 -26.18 6.89 15.63
N LEU A 211 -26.12 5.70 15.02
CA LEU A 211 -26.78 4.50 15.54
C LEU A 211 -26.16 4.06 16.88
N GLU A 212 -24.83 4.05 16.99
CA GLU A 212 -24.13 3.69 18.22
C GLU A 212 -24.46 4.65 19.37
N ARG A 213 -24.47 5.97 19.12
CA ARG A 213 -24.87 6.99 20.11
C ARG A 213 -26.34 6.86 20.52
N ALA A 214 -27.21 6.45 19.59
CA ALA A 214 -28.62 6.16 19.87
C ALA A 214 -28.85 4.77 20.50
N ARG A 215 -27.79 3.97 20.69
CA ARG A 215 -27.83 2.59 21.21
C ARG A 215 -28.64 1.63 20.33
N ILE A 216 -28.61 1.84 19.01
CA ILE A 216 -29.32 1.04 18.02
C ILE A 216 -28.31 0.10 17.33
N PRO A 217 -28.53 -1.23 17.31
CA PRO A 217 -27.69 -2.17 16.58
C PRO A 217 -27.62 -1.87 15.08
N LYS A 218 -26.48 -2.15 14.43
CA LYS A 218 -26.24 -1.80 13.02
C LYS A 218 -27.13 -2.55 12.04
N GLU A 219 -27.55 -3.75 12.43
CA GLU A 219 -28.39 -4.66 11.65
C GLU A 219 -29.88 -4.30 11.73
N ARG A 220 -30.26 -3.33 12.56
CA ARG A 220 -31.66 -2.90 12.69
C ARG A 220 -32.20 -2.28 11.40
N THR A 221 -33.41 -2.69 11.06
CA THR A 221 -34.20 -2.18 9.93
C THR A 221 -35.21 -1.13 10.38
N SER A 222 -35.68 -0.32 9.44
CA SER A 222 -36.66 0.75 9.69
C SER A 222 -38.01 0.24 10.23
N GLU A 223 -38.40 -1.00 9.91
CA GLU A 223 -39.66 -1.62 10.35
C GLU A 223 -39.66 -2.06 11.82
N GLY A 224 -38.47 -2.34 12.37
CA GLY A 224 -38.34 -2.91 13.71
C GLY A 224 -38.09 -1.90 14.83
N LEU A 225 -38.07 -0.59 14.54
CA LEU A 225 -37.78 0.46 15.52
C LEU A 225 -39.03 0.95 16.24
N GLY A 226 -38.96 0.95 17.57
CA GLY A 226 -39.94 1.60 18.43
C GLY A 226 -39.84 3.13 18.40
N GLU A 227 -40.89 3.80 18.86
CA GLU A 227 -40.91 5.26 19.02
C GLU A 227 -39.74 5.83 19.87
N PRO A 228 -39.34 5.25 21.02
CA PRO A 228 -38.21 5.78 21.79
C PRO A 228 -36.87 5.67 21.03
N GLU A 229 -36.68 4.63 20.22
CA GLU A 229 -35.47 4.48 19.39
C GLU A 229 -35.45 5.52 18.28
N TRP A 230 -36.60 5.78 17.64
CA TRP A 230 -36.72 6.86 16.65
C TRP A 230 -36.42 8.25 17.23
N LEU A 231 -36.94 8.54 18.42
CA LEU A 231 -36.67 9.78 19.14
C LEU A 231 -35.18 9.91 19.47
N ALA A 232 -34.55 8.85 19.98
CA ALA A 232 -33.13 8.84 20.31
C ALA A 232 -32.25 9.08 19.07
N LEU A 233 -32.53 8.38 17.96
CA LEU A 233 -31.78 8.55 16.71
C LEU A 233 -31.95 9.94 16.12
N PHE A 234 -33.17 10.48 16.13
CA PHE A 234 -33.44 11.83 15.64
C PHE A 234 -32.77 12.90 16.51
N ALA A 235 -32.69 12.70 17.83
CA ALA A 235 -31.93 13.59 18.70
C ALA A 235 -30.44 13.62 18.33
N GLN A 236 -29.83 12.47 18.00
CA GLN A 236 -28.44 12.41 17.52
C GLN A 236 -28.28 13.07 16.14
N TRP A 237 -29.25 12.87 15.24
CA TRP A 237 -29.30 13.53 13.93
C TRP A 237 -29.33 15.06 14.06
N GLN A 238 -30.23 15.59 14.90
CA GLN A 238 -30.32 17.03 15.18
C GLN A 238 -29.05 17.56 15.87
N GLY A 239 -28.45 16.77 16.76
CA GLY A 239 -27.15 17.07 17.36
C GLY A 239 -26.05 17.25 16.30
N TRP A 240 -25.93 16.31 15.37
CA TRP A 240 -24.99 16.39 14.24
C TRP A 240 -25.22 17.65 13.40
N LEU A 241 -26.46 17.95 13.00
CA LEU A 241 -26.79 19.16 12.24
C LEU A 241 -26.47 20.44 13.02
N THR A 242 -26.66 20.42 14.34
CA THR A 242 -26.28 21.55 15.20
C THR A 242 -24.78 21.78 15.21
N CYS A 243 -23.97 20.70 15.27
CA CYS A 243 -22.51 20.81 15.16
C CYS A 243 -22.08 21.41 13.82
N LEU A 244 -22.68 20.95 12.71
CA LEU A 244 -22.39 21.49 11.37
C LEU A 244 -22.69 23.00 11.29
N CYS A 245 -23.84 23.44 11.78
CA CYS A 245 -24.23 24.85 11.74
C CYS A 245 -23.39 25.74 12.66
N LYS A 246 -23.00 25.24 13.84
CA LYS A 246 -22.21 26.02 14.81
C LYS A 246 -20.70 26.00 14.52
N GLY A 247 -20.22 25.05 13.71
CA GLY A 247 -18.79 24.87 13.47
C GLY A 247 -18.02 24.37 14.69
N GLN A 248 -18.70 23.74 15.66
CA GLN A 248 -18.11 23.28 16.91
C GLN A 248 -17.94 21.76 16.88
N PHE A 249 -16.68 21.32 16.89
CA PHE A 249 -16.31 19.92 16.75
C PHE A 249 -15.24 19.53 17.75
N GLY A 250 -15.27 18.28 18.19
CA GLY A 250 -14.28 17.68 19.07
C GLY A 250 -13.86 16.32 18.54
N PHE A 251 -12.58 16.01 18.64
CA PHE A 251 -12.02 14.74 18.23
C PHE A 251 -12.12 13.67 19.35
N LEU A 252 -12.50 12.45 18.97
CA LEU A 252 -12.41 11.26 19.80
C LEU A 252 -11.95 10.07 18.96
N ALA A 253 -10.92 9.34 19.41
CA ALA A 253 -10.55 8.07 18.80
C ALA A 253 -11.58 6.98 19.16
N VAL A 254 -12.13 6.29 18.16
CA VAL A 254 -13.18 5.27 18.34
C VAL A 254 -12.76 3.98 17.64
N GLY A 255 -12.28 3.00 18.41
CA GLY A 255 -11.78 1.73 17.88
C GLY A 255 -10.67 1.93 16.84
N GLN A 256 -10.96 1.59 15.58
CA GLN A 256 -10.03 1.77 14.45
C GLN A 256 -10.28 3.09 13.67
N GLY A 257 -11.30 3.87 14.04
CA GLY A 257 -11.69 5.12 13.42
C GLY A 257 -11.57 6.31 14.37
N TYR A 258 -12.29 7.37 14.04
CA TYR A 258 -12.42 8.56 14.88
C TYR A 258 -13.81 9.18 14.70
N SER A 259 -14.21 9.98 15.68
CA SER A 259 -15.35 10.87 15.63
C SER A 259 -14.88 12.32 15.74
N VAL A 260 -15.56 13.21 15.04
CA VAL A 260 -15.43 14.68 15.19
C VAL A 260 -16.61 15.31 15.92
N LEU A 261 -17.55 14.48 16.41
CA LEU A 261 -18.75 14.91 17.12
C LEU A 261 -18.60 14.83 18.64
N ALA A 262 -17.37 14.71 19.15
CA ALA A 262 -17.10 14.74 20.57
C ALA A 262 -17.18 16.18 21.11
N ASP A 263 -17.17 16.32 22.44
CA ASP A 263 -17.15 17.63 23.08
C ASP A 263 -15.82 18.36 22.77
N PRO A 264 -15.85 19.56 22.16
CA PRO A 264 -14.64 20.33 21.89
C PRO A 264 -13.82 20.64 23.15
N GLN A 265 -14.45 20.78 24.32
CA GLN A 265 -13.77 21.19 25.56
C GLN A 265 -12.88 20.09 26.16
N GLN A 266 -13.15 18.83 25.82
CA GLN A 266 -12.42 17.67 26.35
C GLN A 266 -11.50 17.05 25.29
N SER A 267 -11.26 17.76 24.19
CA SER A 267 -10.59 17.23 23.02
C SER A 267 -9.21 17.84 22.82
N VAL A 268 -8.30 17.03 22.24
CA VAL A 268 -7.04 17.51 21.66
C VAL A 268 -7.32 18.35 20.40
N PRO A 269 -6.40 19.26 20.01
CA PRO A 269 -6.55 20.04 18.79
C PRO A 269 -6.83 19.15 17.58
N LEU A 270 -7.89 19.47 16.82
CA LEU A 270 -8.41 18.62 15.75
C LEU A 270 -7.33 18.29 14.70
N HIS A 271 -6.55 19.28 14.28
CA HIS A 271 -5.49 19.08 13.30
C HIS A 271 -4.37 18.15 13.78
N GLU A 272 -3.97 18.23 15.05
CA GLU A 272 -2.95 17.36 15.64
C GLU A 272 -3.44 15.91 15.70
N ALA A 273 -4.68 15.73 16.16
CA ALA A 273 -5.30 14.43 16.26
C ALA A 273 -5.48 13.74 14.89
N LEU A 274 -5.94 14.48 13.89
CA LEU A 274 -6.08 13.97 12.52
C LEU A 274 -4.71 13.67 11.90
N HIS A 275 -3.70 14.51 12.13
CA HIS A 275 -2.34 14.24 11.68
C HIS A 275 -1.84 12.90 12.23
N HIS A 276 -1.92 12.67 13.54
CA HIS A 276 -1.52 11.41 14.16
C HIS A 276 -2.31 10.21 13.65
N TYR A 277 -3.64 10.34 13.51
CA TYR A 277 -4.48 9.27 12.98
C TYR A 277 -4.06 8.87 11.57
N TYR A 278 -3.97 9.83 10.65
CA TYR A 278 -3.69 9.56 9.24
C TYR A 278 -2.25 9.15 9.00
N ASP A 279 -1.29 9.74 9.72
CA ASP A 279 0.13 9.39 9.57
C ASP A 279 0.39 7.95 10.03
N ARG A 280 -0.10 7.57 11.22
CA ARG A 280 0.00 6.20 11.72
C ARG A 280 -0.65 5.20 10.76
N ARG A 281 -1.86 5.48 10.29
CA ARG A 281 -2.58 4.60 9.35
C ARG A 281 -1.86 4.47 8.01
N TRP A 282 -1.28 5.57 7.53
CA TRP A 282 -0.53 5.58 6.30
C TRP A 282 0.76 4.75 6.42
N GLN A 283 1.51 4.91 7.51
CA GLN A 283 2.71 4.12 7.79
C GLN A 283 2.40 2.61 7.86
N GLN A 284 1.34 2.22 8.57
CA GLN A 284 0.89 0.82 8.63
C GLN A 284 0.56 0.25 7.24
N GLN A 285 -0.11 1.04 6.40
CA GLN A 285 -0.47 0.61 5.05
C GLN A 285 0.76 0.47 4.14
N VAL A 286 1.68 1.44 4.20
CA VAL A 286 2.96 1.38 3.47
C VAL A 286 3.78 0.16 3.91
N PHE A 287 3.82 -0.11 5.22
CA PHE A 287 4.47 -1.29 5.78
C PHE A 287 3.88 -2.57 5.20
N GLN A 288 2.56 -2.76 5.29
CA GLN A 288 1.88 -3.95 4.78
C GLN A 288 2.12 -4.15 3.28
N GLN A 289 2.05 -3.08 2.49
CA GLN A 289 2.29 -3.16 1.05
C GLN A 289 3.73 -3.59 0.74
N ARG A 290 4.72 -3.00 1.41
CA ARG A 290 6.14 -3.34 1.22
C ARG A 290 6.44 -4.76 1.70
N GLN A 291 5.92 -5.15 2.86
CA GLN A 291 6.06 -6.50 3.42
C GLN A 291 5.49 -7.54 2.46
N GLN A 292 4.27 -7.32 1.95
CA GLN A 292 3.65 -8.23 0.96
C GLN A 292 4.47 -8.33 -0.32
N GLN A 293 4.98 -7.21 -0.84
CA GLN A 293 5.83 -7.22 -2.02
C GLN A 293 7.10 -8.05 -1.80
N LEU A 294 7.79 -7.86 -0.66
CA LEU A 294 8.98 -8.63 -0.31
C LEU A 294 8.66 -10.11 -0.10
N GLN A 295 7.57 -10.42 0.60
CA GLN A 295 7.12 -11.80 0.79
C GLN A 295 6.85 -12.50 -0.55
N GLN A 296 6.22 -11.83 -1.52
CA GLN A 296 5.98 -12.39 -2.84
C GLN A 296 7.28 -12.70 -3.58
N VAL A 297 8.26 -11.79 -3.52
CA VAL A 297 9.58 -12.00 -4.12
C VAL A 297 10.29 -13.20 -3.48
N VAL A 298 10.34 -13.25 -2.15
CA VAL A 298 10.99 -14.34 -1.41
C VAL A 298 10.28 -15.67 -1.68
N GLN A 299 8.94 -15.72 -1.64
CA GLN A 299 8.15 -16.92 -1.96
C GLN A 299 8.41 -17.44 -3.37
N HIS A 300 8.54 -16.53 -4.34
CA HIS A 300 8.85 -16.91 -5.71
C HIS A 300 10.24 -17.57 -5.82
N GLN A 301 11.25 -17.00 -5.14
CA GLN A 301 12.60 -17.56 -5.14
C GLN A 301 12.66 -18.90 -4.39
N ILE A 302 12.03 -19.03 -3.23
CA ILE A 302 11.89 -20.29 -2.49
C ILE A 302 11.26 -21.36 -3.38
N LYS A 303 10.16 -21.04 -4.08
CA LYS A 303 9.50 -21.98 -4.99
C LYS A 303 10.43 -22.45 -6.10
N LYS A 304 11.20 -21.54 -6.70
CA LYS A 304 12.18 -21.86 -7.75
C LYS A 304 13.31 -22.75 -7.24
N LEU A 305 13.85 -22.46 -6.05
CA LEU A 305 14.90 -23.26 -5.42
C LEU A 305 14.40 -24.64 -5.00
N ARG A 306 13.18 -24.76 -4.45
CA ARG A 306 12.57 -26.07 -4.12
C ARG A 306 12.49 -26.97 -5.36
N LEU A 307 11.95 -26.46 -6.47
CA LEU A 307 11.88 -27.22 -7.72
C LEU A 307 13.27 -27.64 -8.23
N ARG A 308 14.28 -26.78 -8.11
CA ARG A 308 15.67 -27.10 -8.49
C ARG A 308 16.29 -28.15 -7.58
N SER A 309 16.10 -28.02 -6.27
CA SER A 309 16.60 -28.98 -5.28
C SER A 309 15.94 -30.35 -5.46
N ASP A 310 14.66 -30.41 -5.78
CA ASP A 310 13.94 -31.65 -6.07
C ASP A 310 14.50 -32.34 -7.33
N ASP A 311 14.72 -31.60 -8.43
CA ASP A 311 15.35 -32.13 -9.65
C ASP A 311 16.78 -32.64 -9.39
N LEU A 312 17.61 -31.87 -8.67
CA LEU A 312 18.96 -32.30 -8.29
C LEU A 312 18.93 -33.55 -7.40
N THR A 313 17.98 -33.62 -6.46
CA THR A 313 17.79 -34.78 -5.57
C THR A 313 17.38 -36.01 -6.37
N GLN A 314 16.44 -35.90 -7.31
CA GLN A 314 16.05 -37.00 -8.19
C GLN A 314 17.23 -37.50 -9.04
N ARG A 315 18.01 -36.58 -9.63
CA ARG A 315 19.22 -36.94 -10.40
C ARG A 315 20.28 -37.62 -9.53
N LEU A 316 20.46 -37.16 -8.30
CA LEU A 316 21.40 -37.75 -7.33
C LEU A 316 20.96 -39.17 -6.95
N THR A 317 19.67 -39.37 -6.67
CA THR A 317 19.10 -40.69 -6.34
C THR A 317 19.27 -41.67 -7.51
N HIS A 318 18.97 -41.24 -8.74
CA HIS A 318 19.21 -42.05 -9.93
C HIS A 318 20.70 -42.38 -10.12
N ALA A 319 21.61 -41.43 -9.85
CA ALA A 319 23.04 -41.66 -9.97
C ALA A 319 23.58 -42.63 -8.89
N ARG A 320 23.08 -42.53 -7.64
CA ARG A 320 23.40 -43.45 -6.54
C ARG A 320 22.89 -44.87 -6.79
N GLY A 321 21.72 -45.01 -7.42
CA GLY A 321 21.18 -46.32 -7.81
C GLY A 321 22.06 -47.11 -8.77
N GLY A 322 23.06 -46.48 -9.41
CA GLY A 322 23.99 -47.14 -10.33
C GLY A 322 25.26 -47.72 -9.71
N GLU A 323 25.38 -47.78 -8.38
CA GLU A 323 26.52 -48.47 -7.73
C GLU A 323 26.60 -49.95 -8.11
N HIS A 324 25.47 -50.60 -8.39
CA HIS A 324 25.40 -51.98 -8.86
C HIS A 324 26.22 -52.23 -10.13
N TYR A 325 26.40 -51.25 -11.01
CA TYR A 325 27.21 -51.42 -12.22
C TYR A 325 28.68 -51.70 -11.91
N ARG A 326 29.20 -51.18 -10.79
CA ARG A 326 30.56 -51.49 -10.36
C ARG A 326 30.66 -52.93 -9.86
N GLN A 327 29.73 -53.34 -9.00
CA GLN A 327 29.66 -54.69 -8.47
C GLN A 327 29.50 -55.73 -9.59
N GLN A 328 28.64 -55.45 -10.59
CA GLN A 328 28.49 -56.29 -11.78
C GLN A 328 29.77 -56.36 -12.62
N ALA A 329 30.50 -55.24 -12.77
CA ALA A 329 31.78 -55.24 -13.49
C ALA A 329 32.84 -56.07 -12.76
N ASP A 330 32.92 -55.95 -11.43
CA ASP A 330 33.84 -56.71 -10.58
C ASP A 330 33.52 -58.22 -10.62
N LEU A 331 32.24 -58.59 -10.54
CA LEU A 331 31.77 -59.99 -10.69
C LEU A 331 32.13 -60.57 -12.06
N LEU A 332 31.84 -59.83 -13.12
CA LEU A 332 32.14 -60.26 -14.49
C LEU A 332 33.65 -60.42 -14.72
N MET A 333 34.47 -59.55 -14.14
CA MET A 333 35.94 -59.67 -14.19
C MET A 333 36.46 -60.89 -13.41
N ALA A 334 35.88 -61.20 -12.25
CA ALA A 334 36.28 -62.34 -11.44
C ALA A 334 35.90 -63.70 -12.07
N HIS A 335 34.82 -63.75 -12.84
CA HIS A 335 34.34 -64.96 -13.51
C HIS A 335 34.51 -64.93 -15.04
N LEU A 336 35.55 -64.28 -15.56
CA LEU A 336 35.79 -64.20 -17.01
C LEU A 336 35.87 -65.57 -17.71
N SER A 337 36.31 -66.61 -17.01
CA SER A 337 36.41 -67.97 -17.54
C SER A 337 35.06 -68.63 -17.84
N THR A 338 33.96 -68.16 -17.23
CA THR A 338 32.63 -68.72 -17.44
C THR A 338 31.88 -68.06 -18.61
N TRP A 339 32.43 -66.96 -19.16
CA TRP A 339 31.86 -66.24 -20.29
C TRP A 339 32.04 -66.99 -21.62
N ARG A 340 31.05 -66.90 -22.52
CA ARG A 340 31.08 -67.48 -23.87
C ARG A 340 30.61 -66.47 -24.93
N VAL A 341 31.09 -66.66 -26.16
CA VAL A 341 30.74 -65.81 -27.31
C VAL A 341 29.23 -65.87 -27.58
N GLY A 342 28.60 -64.70 -27.75
CA GLY A 342 27.18 -64.57 -28.09
C GLY A 342 26.20 -64.58 -26.92
N MET A 343 26.67 -64.64 -25.67
CA MET A 343 25.81 -64.54 -24.48
C MET A 343 25.16 -63.15 -24.36
N THR A 344 23.86 -63.12 -24.09
CA THR A 344 23.08 -61.91 -23.79
C THR A 344 22.97 -61.63 -22.29
N GLU A 345 23.17 -62.64 -21.46
CA GLU A 345 23.05 -62.58 -20.00
C GLU A 345 23.95 -63.63 -19.34
N ILE A 346 24.46 -63.35 -18.15
CA ILE A 346 25.22 -64.30 -17.34
C ILE A 346 24.79 -64.23 -15.87
N HIS A 347 24.62 -65.38 -15.22
CA HIS A 347 24.32 -65.49 -13.80
C HIS A 347 25.60 -65.79 -13.02
N LEU A 348 25.99 -64.88 -12.14
CA LEU A 348 27.20 -65.00 -11.33
C LEU A 348 26.86 -64.92 -9.84
N PRO A 349 27.49 -65.74 -8.98
CA PRO A 349 27.25 -65.67 -7.55
C PRO A 349 27.77 -64.35 -6.99
N ASP A 350 26.92 -63.60 -6.30
CA ASP A 350 27.31 -62.38 -5.59
C ASP A 350 28.38 -62.65 -4.53
N PHE A 351 29.36 -61.76 -4.41
CA PHE A 351 30.47 -61.90 -3.46
C PHE A 351 30.02 -61.91 -1.99
N ALA A 352 28.93 -61.22 -1.66
CA ALA A 352 28.47 -61.07 -0.28
C ALA A 352 27.44 -62.13 0.12
N THR A 353 26.49 -62.43 -0.76
CA THR A 353 25.33 -63.28 -0.44
C THR A 353 25.39 -64.68 -1.06
N GLY A 354 26.28 -64.90 -2.04
CA GLY A 354 26.32 -66.14 -2.82
C GLY A 354 25.10 -66.37 -3.72
N THR A 355 24.14 -65.45 -3.73
CA THR A 355 22.96 -65.53 -4.59
C THR A 355 23.30 -65.20 -6.04
N PRO A 356 22.74 -65.90 -7.03
CA PRO A 356 23.05 -65.65 -8.43
C PRO A 356 22.46 -64.32 -8.90
N VAL A 357 23.33 -63.39 -9.29
CA VAL A 357 22.99 -62.08 -9.89
C VAL A 357 23.05 -62.20 -11.40
N ALA A 358 21.95 -61.82 -12.05
CA ALA A 358 21.85 -61.70 -13.50
C ALA A 358 22.55 -60.43 -14.01
N ILE A 359 23.48 -60.57 -14.96
CA ILE A 359 24.21 -59.48 -15.59
C ILE A 359 23.95 -59.50 -17.09
N ALA A 360 23.30 -58.45 -17.61
CA ALA A 360 23.06 -58.28 -19.03
C ALA A 360 24.37 -57.94 -19.79
N LEU A 361 24.65 -58.69 -20.85
CA LEU A 361 25.83 -58.57 -21.69
C LEU A 361 25.46 -58.05 -23.09
N GLU A 362 26.37 -57.29 -23.68
CA GLU A 362 26.29 -56.88 -25.08
C GLU A 362 26.90 -58.01 -25.95
N PRO A 363 26.12 -58.67 -26.82
CA PRO A 363 26.58 -59.85 -27.56
C PRO A 363 27.71 -59.55 -28.55
N THR A 364 27.83 -58.29 -28.99
CA THR A 364 28.87 -57.83 -29.91
C THR A 364 30.20 -57.51 -29.20
N GLN A 365 30.25 -57.62 -27.87
CA GLN A 365 31.43 -57.30 -27.05
C GLN A 365 31.93 -58.54 -26.31
N ASN A 366 33.24 -58.66 -26.12
CA ASN A 366 33.80 -59.74 -25.31
C ASN A 366 33.59 -59.48 -23.79
N GLY A 367 33.84 -60.48 -22.95
CA GLY A 367 33.63 -60.38 -21.49
C GLY A 367 34.36 -59.19 -20.84
N VAL A 368 35.60 -58.94 -21.26
CA VAL A 368 36.41 -57.80 -20.77
C VAL A 368 35.83 -56.46 -21.23
N GLN A 369 35.38 -56.35 -22.48
CA GLN A 369 34.75 -55.15 -23.03
C GLN A 369 33.42 -54.85 -22.35
N ASN A 370 32.62 -55.88 -22.04
CA ASN A 370 31.39 -55.75 -21.25
C ASN A 370 31.67 -55.23 -19.84
N ALA A 371 32.69 -55.77 -19.16
CA ALA A 371 33.11 -55.26 -17.85
C ALA A 371 33.61 -53.81 -17.93
N GLN A 372 34.41 -53.46 -18.94
CA GLN A 372 34.85 -52.07 -19.18
C GLN A 372 33.67 -51.12 -19.45
N ARG A 373 32.64 -51.57 -20.17
CA ARG A 373 31.41 -50.80 -20.40
C ARG A 373 30.70 -50.50 -19.08
N LEU A 374 30.55 -51.49 -18.21
CA LEU A 374 29.96 -51.33 -16.87
C LEU A 374 30.81 -50.40 -15.99
N TYR A 375 32.15 -50.53 -15.99
CA TYR A 375 33.04 -49.59 -15.31
C TYR A 375 32.91 -48.15 -15.82
N ARG A 376 32.86 -47.95 -17.15
CA ARG A 376 32.65 -46.60 -17.74
C ARG A 376 31.32 -46.00 -17.30
N LYS A 377 30.27 -46.81 -17.25
CA LYS A 377 28.94 -46.39 -16.77
C LYS A 377 29.00 -45.98 -15.30
N SER A 378 29.60 -46.81 -14.44
CA SER A 378 29.83 -46.49 -13.02
C SER A 378 30.66 -45.21 -12.83
N GLN A 379 31.77 -45.06 -13.56
CA GLN A 379 32.63 -43.88 -13.50
C GLN A 379 31.89 -42.60 -13.90
N LYS A 380 31.03 -42.66 -14.93
CA LYS A 380 30.18 -41.53 -15.35
C LYS A 380 29.20 -41.13 -14.24
N LEU A 381 28.56 -42.09 -13.60
CA LEU A 381 27.64 -41.82 -12.48
C LEU A 381 28.37 -41.27 -11.26
N LYS A 382 29.56 -41.79 -10.93
CA LYS A 382 30.41 -41.26 -9.86
C LYS A 382 30.81 -39.80 -10.09
N ARG A 383 31.17 -39.44 -11.33
CA ARG A 383 31.43 -38.05 -11.72
C ARG A 383 30.19 -37.17 -11.60
N ALA A 384 29.02 -37.68 -11.98
CA ALA A 384 27.75 -36.96 -11.84
C ALA A 384 27.41 -36.71 -10.36
N ILE A 385 27.59 -37.71 -9.48
CA ILE A 385 27.42 -37.55 -8.03
C ILE A 385 28.34 -36.43 -7.51
N ALA A 386 29.64 -36.49 -7.83
CA ALA A 386 30.60 -35.49 -7.37
C ALA A 386 30.27 -34.06 -7.85
N ALA A 387 29.64 -33.90 -9.01
CA ALA A 387 29.22 -32.60 -9.53
C ALA A 387 27.86 -32.12 -8.98
N ILE A 388 26.90 -33.02 -8.75
CA ILE A 388 25.54 -32.68 -8.30
C ILE A 388 25.51 -32.38 -6.80
N THR A 389 26.25 -33.13 -5.98
CA THR A 389 26.27 -32.95 -4.52
C THR A 389 26.53 -31.50 -4.08
N PRO A 390 27.61 -30.81 -4.51
CA PRO A 390 27.87 -29.44 -4.08
C PRO A 390 26.81 -28.44 -4.59
N LEU A 391 26.20 -28.71 -5.76
CA LEU A 391 25.12 -27.87 -6.28
C LEU A 391 23.83 -28.02 -5.44
N LEU A 392 23.54 -29.24 -4.97
CA LEU A 392 22.40 -29.51 -4.10
C LEU A 392 22.60 -28.88 -2.72
N GLU A 393 23.80 -29.03 -2.13
CA GLU A 393 24.14 -28.43 -0.84
C GLU A 393 24.03 -26.89 -0.90
N ALA A 394 24.56 -26.26 -1.95
CA ALA A 394 24.42 -24.83 -2.15
C ALA A 394 22.95 -24.40 -2.28
N ALA A 395 22.15 -25.11 -3.09
CA ALA A 395 20.73 -24.81 -3.27
C ALA A 395 19.91 -25.00 -1.99
N GLN A 396 20.23 -26.01 -1.17
CA GLN A 396 19.58 -26.24 0.13
C GLN A 396 19.96 -25.17 1.16
N SER A 397 21.22 -24.74 1.19
CA SER A 397 21.67 -23.64 2.06
C SER A 397 20.99 -22.31 1.70
N GLU A 398 20.91 -22.00 0.40
CA GLU A 398 20.22 -20.81 -0.11
C GLU A 398 18.72 -20.84 0.22
N LEU A 399 18.08 -22.01 0.09
CA LEU A 399 16.69 -22.23 0.47
C LEU A 399 16.48 -21.99 1.97
N GLY A 400 17.34 -22.55 2.82
CA GLY A 400 17.25 -22.37 4.28
C GLY A 400 17.39 -20.90 4.70
N TYR A 401 18.31 -20.17 4.07
CA TYR A 401 18.44 -18.72 4.27
C TYR A 401 17.15 -17.98 3.89
N LEU A 402 16.59 -18.23 2.69
CA LEU A 402 15.37 -17.54 2.27
C LEU A 402 14.14 -17.89 3.14
N GLU A 403 14.06 -19.11 3.67
CA GLU A 403 13.02 -19.50 4.63
C GLU A 403 13.16 -18.76 5.97
N GLN A 404 14.39 -18.51 6.43
CA GLN A 404 14.64 -17.64 7.59
C GLN A 404 14.22 -16.20 7.30
N VAL A 405 14.58 -15.64 6.14
CA VAL A 405 14.15 -14.30 5.71
C VAL A 405 12.63 -14.21 5.62
N GLN A 406 11.96 -15.23 5.09
CA GLN A 406 10.50 -15.29 5.04
C GLN A 406 9.89 -15.24 6.44
N THR A 407 10.46 -16.00 7.38
CA THR A 407 10.01 -16.04 8.78
C THR A 407 10.21 -14.68 9.45
N ALA A 408 11.39 -14.07 9.28
CA ALA A 408 11.68 -12.73 9.78
C ALA A 408 10.67 -11.70 9.23
N LEU A 409 10.38 -11.74 7.92
CA LEU A 409 9.39 -10.87 7.29
C LEU A 409 7.98 -11.05 7.87
N GLN A 410 7.61 -12.24 8.35
CA GLN A 410 6.30 -12.49 8.96
C GLN A 410 6.21 -12.01 10.42
N LEU A 411 7.34 -11.96 11.12
CA LEU A 411 7.41 -11.55 12.53
C LEU A 411 7.55 -10.04 12.73
N LEU A 412 7.85 -9.28 11.67
CA LEU A 412 7.99 -7.83 11.76
C LEU A 412 6.66 -7.13 12.10
N ASP A 413 6.72 -6.24 13.08
CA ASP A 413 5.63 -5.35 13.46
C ASP A 413 5.48 -4.16 12.51
N ALA A 414 4.30 -3.56 12.51
CA ALA A 414 3.95 -2.47 11.60
C ALA A 414 4.81 -1.20 11.72
N ASP A 415 5.55 -1.06 12.83
CA ASP A 415 6.43 0.08 13.09
C ASP A 415 7.87 -0.17 12.57
N ALA A 416 8.19 -1.37 12.08
CA ALA A 416 9.52 -1.77 11.60
C ALA A 416 9.77 -1.44 10.11
N LEU A 417 9.39 -0.24 9.67
CA LEU A 417 9.55 0.21 8.28
C LEU A 417 11.03 0.28 7.84
N GLU A 418 11.93 0.61 8.76
CA GLU A 418 13.38 0.66 8.50
C GLU A 418 13.95 -0.73 8.25
N SER A 419 13.60 -1.71 9.09
CA SER A 419 14.00 -3.11 8.92
C SER A 419 13.52 -3.70 7.59
N LEU A 420 12.33 -3.34 7.10
CA LEU A 420 11.90 -3.71 5.74
C LEU A 420 12.80 -3.11 4.65
N GLY A 421 13.30 -1.89 4.86
CA GLY A 421 14.25 -1.24 3.97
C GLY A 421 15.59 -1.98 3.92
N GLU A 422 16.10 -2.39 5.08
CA GLU A 422 17.34 -3.17 5.21
C GLU A 422 17.22 -4.54 4.53
N ILE A 423 16.15 -5.29 4.81
CA ILE A 423 15.90 -6.60 4.16
C ILE A 423 15.79 -6.46 2.64
N ARG A 424 15.09 -5.41 2.17
CA ARG A 424 15.01 -5.12 0.73
C ARG A 424 16.39 -4.87 0.14
N GLN A 425 17.21 -4.07 0.81
CA GLN A 425 18.56 -3.74 0.35
C GLN A 425 19.44 -4.99 0.31
N GLU A 426 19.38 -5.84 1.32
CA GLU A 426 20.08 -7.13 1.36
C GLU A 426 19.64 -8.06 0.23
N LEU A 427 18.33 -8.24 0.03
CA LEU A 427 17.79 -9.07 -1.06
C LEU A 427 18.20 -8.53 -2.44
N SER A 428 18.31 -7.21 -2.58
CA SER A 428 18.78 -6.59 -3.81
C SER A 428 20.29 -6.81 -4.04
N GLN A 429 21.12 -6.67 -3.00
CA GLN A 429 22.56 -6.90 -3.08
C GLN A 429 22.89 -8.36 -3.46
N GLN A 430 22.10 -9.30 -2.95
CA GLN A 430 22.22 -10.73 -3.27
C GLN A 430 21.60 -11.10 -4.64
N GLY A 431 20.99 -10.14 -5.34
CA GLY A 431 20.48 -10.33 -6.71
C GLY A 431 19.09 -10.99 -6.81
N TYR A 432 18.36 -11.14 -5.71
CA TYR A 432 16.99 -11.69 -5.74
C TYR A 432 15.95 -10.72 -6.32
N MET A 433 16.26 -9.42 -6.30
CA MET A 433 15.44 -8.37 -6.89
C MET A 433 16.30 -7.25 -7.50
N ALA A 434 15.70 -6.53 -8.44
CA ALA A 434 16.33 -5.34 -9.02
C ALA A 434 16.59 -4.29 -7.93
N ALA A 435 17.78 -3.69 -7.97
CA ALA A 435 18.08 -2.53 -7.17
C ALA A 435 17.09 -1.40 -7.48
N ASP A 436 16.71 -0.65 -6.46
CA ASP A 436 15.97 0.58 -6.68
C ASP A 436 16.73 1.43 -7.70
N ALA A 437 16.01 1.96 -8.67
CA ALA A 437 16.54 3.04 -9.48
C ALA A 437 17.07 4.09 -8.48
N PRO A 438 18.33 4.52 -8.57
CA PRO A 438 18.84 5.51 -7.64
C PRO A 438 17.87 6.69 -7.70
N ALA A 439 17.28 7.04 -6.54
CA ALA A 439 16.74 8.37 -6.37
C ALA A 439 17.83 9.30 -6.90
N ILE A 440 17.49 10.17 -7.85
CA ILE A 440 18.43 11.07 -8.52
C ILE A 440 19.04 11.97 -7.45
N ALA A 441 20.03 11.46 -6.74
CA ALA A 441 20.81 12.14 -5.75
C ALA A 441 21.79 12.99 -6.55
N ALA A 442 21.73 14.29 -6.30
CA ALA A 442 22.64 15.27 -6.83
C ALA A 442 24.07 14.71 -6.81
N ARG A 443 24.76 14.81 -7.96
CA ARG A 443 26.19 14.54 -8.10
C ARG A 443 26.98 15.33 -7.05
N THR A 444 27.24 14.74 -5.89
CA THR A 444 28.32 15.18 -5.02
C THR A 444 29.59 14.42 -5.41
N LYS A 445 30.61 15.20 -5.74
CA LYS A 445 31.94 14.74 -6.17
C LYS A 445 32.49 13.67 -5.25
N LYS A 446 32.97 12.57 -5.84
CA LYS A 446 33.81 11.55 -5.19
C LYS A 446 35.06 12.21 -4.60
N SER A 447 35.24 12.14 -3.29
CA SER A 447 36.57 12.11 -2.65
C SER A 447 36.81 10.71 -2.13
N GLY A 448 37.88 10.07 -2.58
CA GLY A 448 38.21 8.69 -2.26
C GLY A 448 38.55 8.51 -0.78
N ALA A 449 37.98 7.48 -0.19
CA ALA A 449 38.52 6.80 0.99
C ALA A 449 38.07 5.33 0.92
N VAL A 450 39.04 4.43 1.04
CA VAL A 450 38.85 2.98 1.05
C VAL A 450 38.33 2.58 2.45
N PRO A 451 37.20 1.86 2.59
CA PRO A 451 36.79 1.34 3.88
C PRO A 451 37.60 0.08 4.22
N GLN A 452 38.30 0.11 5.36
CA GLN A 452 38.91 -1.06 5.98
C GLN A 452 37.84 -1.94 6.64
N LEU A 453 37.96 -3.25 6.47
CA LEU A 453 37.16 -4.26 7.16
C LEU A 453 37.54 -4.30 8.65
N PRO A 454 36.57 -4.46 9.58
CA PRO A 454 36.89 -4.74 10.97
C PRO A 454 37.43 -6.16 11.12
N SER A 455 38.64 -6.26 11.66
CA SER A 455 39.28 -7.49 12.08
C SER A 455 38.55 -8.08 13.29
N VAL A 456 38.17 -9.35 13.15
CA VAL A 456 37.69 -10.23 14.21
C VAL A 456 38.79 -10.44 15.24
N PHE A 457 38.51 -10.10 16.50
CA PHE A 457 38.95 -10.83 17.70
C PHE A 457 37.91 -10.67 18.81
#